data_AF-A0A534W221-F1
#
_entry.id   AF-A0A534W221-F1
#
_cell.length_a   1.000
_cell.length_b   1.000
_cell.length_c   1.000
_cell.angle_alpha   90.00
_cell.angle_beta   90.00
_cell.angle_gamma   90.00
#
_symmetry.space_group_name_H-M   'P 1'
#
loop_
_entity.id
_entity.type
_entity.pdbx_description
1 polymer ?
#
loop_
_entity_poly.entity_id
_entity_poly.type
_entity_poly.pdbx_seq_one_letter_code
_entity_poly.pdbx_strand_id
1 'polypeptide(L)'
;PARTTVREMRRLEIGQNGSRIELAVEATAFLKHMVRTIVGTLVEVGHGRRDAGSLAALLEGRDRALAGPTAPPHGLILDEVFYLSGNADPRHELEDE
;
A
#
# COMPACT_ATOMS: atom_id res chain seq x y z
N PRO A 1 5.00 -14.54 -14.57
CA PRO A 1 4.65 -14.83 -13.15
C PRO A 1 5.72 -14.27 -12.20
N ALA A 2 5.34 -13.77 -11.01
CA ALA A 2 6.31 -13.32 -10.02
C ALA A 2 7.07 -14.52 -9.42
N ARG A 3 8.39 -14.43 -9.29
CA ARG A 3 9.23 -15.52 -8.74
C ARG A 3 9.01 -15.78 -7.25
N THR A 4 8.46 -14.81 -6.52
CA THR A 4 8.16 -14.89 -5.09
C THR A 4 6.95 -14.03 -4.75
N THR A 5 6.28 -14.34 -3.63
CA THR A 5 5.21 -13.54 -3.01
C THR A 5 5.73 -12.60 -1.92
N VAL A 6 7.01 -12.65 -1.59
CA VAL A 6 7.62 -11.75 -0.60
C VAL A 6 7.83 -10.37 -1.23
N ARG A 7 7.33 -9.32 -0.57
CA ARG A 7 7.51 -7.91 -0.96
C ARG A 7 8.03 -7.13 0.23
N GLU A 8 8.89 -6.16 -0.06
CA GLU A 8 9.41 -5.24 0.93
C GLU A 8 8.58 -3.96 0.88
N MET A 9 7.83 -3.71 1.95
CA MET A 9 7.17 -2.44 2.18
C MET A 9 8.18 -1.49 2.81
N ARG A 10 8.45 -0.38 2.13
CA ARG A 10 9.43 0.63 2.57
C ARG A 10 8.79 1.70 3.45
N ARG A 11 7.54 2.05 3.15
CA ARG A 11 6.79 3.09 3.85
C ARG A 11 5.31 2.70 3.95
N LEU A 12 4.73 2.94 5.13
CA LEU A 12 3.31 2.92 5.38
C LEU A 12 2.99 4.05 6.34
N GLU A 13 2.30 5.06 5.84
CA GLU A 13 1.93 6.23 6.64
C GLU A 13 0.44 6.48 6.56
N ILE A 14 -0.09 7.02 7.66
CA ILE A 14 -1.49 7.41 7.79
C ILE A 14 -1.50 8.89 8.17
N GLY A 15 -2.07 9.71 7.30
CA GLY A 15 -2.26 11.14 7.50
C GLY A 15 -3.74 11.49 7.54
N GLN A 16 -4.05 12.68 8.06
CA GLN A 16 -5.38 13.26 8.00
C GLN A 16 -5.33 14.62 7.31
N ASN A 17 -6.17 14.78 6.29
CA ASN A 17 -6.36 16.02 5.56
C ASN A 17 -7.83 16.45 5.64
N GLY A 18 -8.13 17.35 6.58
CA GLY A 18 -9.49 17.72 6.91
C GLY A 18 -10.32 16.52 7.35
N SER A 19 -11.33 16.16 6.55
CA SER A 19 -12.20 15.00 6.79
C SER A 19 -11.73 13.71 6.13
N ARG A 20 -10.61 13.73 5.41
CA ARG A 20 -10.05 12.56 4.71
C ARG A 20 -8.90 11.95 5.49
N ILE A 21 -8.88 10.62 5.54
CA ILE A 21 -7.72 9.85 5.99
C ILE A 21 -6.99 9.38 4.74
N GLU A 22 -5.71 9.69 4.66
CA GLU A 22 -4.85 9.36 3.53
C GLU A 22 -3.86 8.28 3.98
N LEU A 23 -3.70 7.23 3.17
CA LEU A 23 -2.74 6.17 3.41
C LEU A 23 -1.71 6.16 2.27
N ALA A 24 -0.46 6.43 2.61
CA ALA A 24 0.66 6.35 1.68
C ALA A 24 1.36 5.00 1.86
N VAL A 25 1.51 4.23 0.77
CA VAL A 25 2.16 2.92 0.78
C VAL A 25 3.23 2.86 -0.29
N GLU A 26 4.47 2.65 0.12
CA GLU A 26 5.62 2.45 -0.77
C GLU A 26 6.15 1.03 -0.60
N ALA A 27 6.43 0.36 -1.72
CA ALA A 27 7.04 -0.98 -1.72
C ALA A 27 7.88 -1.22 -2.97
N THR A 28 8.77 -2.20 -2.91
CA THR A 28 9.57 -2.64 -4.08
C THR A 28 8.71 -3.18 -5.22
N ALA A 29 7.59 -3.82 -4.88
CA ALA A 29 6.52 -4.19 -5.80
C ALA A 29 5.27 -4.55 -4.99
N PHE A 30 4.12 -4.62 -5.65
CA PHE A 30 2.84 -4.99 -5.02
C PHE A 30 2.29 -6.30 -5.60
N LEU A 31 1.64 -7.11 -4.75
CA LEU A 31 0.82 -8.23 -5.22
C LEU A 31 -0.57 -7.76 -5.64
N LYS A 32 -1.29 -8.59 -6.41
CA LYS A 32 -2.68 -8.33 -6.77
C LYS A 32 -3.52 -8.11 -5.51
N HIS A 33 -4.22 -6.97 -5.46
CA HIS A 33 -5.04 -6.52 -4.32
C HIS A 33 -4.30 -6.27 -3.00
N MET A 34 -2.97 -6.26 -2.96
CA MET A 34 -2.18 -6.10 -1.73
C MET A 34 -2.55 -4.83 -0.97
N VAL A 35 -2.40 -3.66 -1.62
CA VAL A 35 -2.66 -2.35 -0.97
C VAL A 35 -4.11 -2.26 -0.49
N ARG A 36 -5.08 -2.61 -1.35
CA ARG A 36 -6.52 -2.56 -1.01
C ARG A 36 -6.90 -3.52 0.13
N THR A 37 -6.20 -4.64 0.25
CA THR A 37 -6.37 -5.58 1.37
C THR A 37 -5.84 -5.01 2.68
N ILE A 38 -4.65 -4.41 2.64
CA ILE A 38 -4.04 -3.76 3.81
C ILE A 38 -4.94 -2.63 4.29
N VAL A 39 -5.36 -1.74 3.39
CA VAL A 39 -6.27 -0.63 3.71
C VAL A 39 -7.58 -1.15 4.32
N GLY A 40 -8.23 -2.14 3.72
CA GLY A 40 -9.49 -2.67 4.26
C GLY A 40 -9.34 -3.32 5.64
N THR A 41 -8.19 -3.94 5.92
CA THR A 41 -7.87 -4.47 7.26
C THR A 41 -7.64 -3.35 8.27
N LEU A 42 -6.90 -2.31 7.90
CA LEU A 42 -6.67 -1.14 8.76
C LEU A 42 -7.97 -0.38 9.05
N VAL A 43 -8.91 -0.33 8.12
CA VAL A 43 -10.23 0.26 8.33
C VAL A 43 -11.05 -0.52 9.37
N GLU A 44 -10.97 -1.85 9.42
CA GLU A 44 -11.60 -2.63 10.50
C GLU A 44 -11.00 -2.28 11.87
N VAL A 45 -9.68 -2.14 11.94
CA VAL A 45 -8.97 -1.74 13.17
C VAL A 45 -9.38 -0.33 13.59
N GLY A 46 -9.38 0.63 12.66
CA GLY A 46 -9.77 2.02 12.94
C GLY A 46 -11.23 2.15 13.40
N HIS A 47 -12.11 1.24 12.99
CA HIS A 47 -13.48 1.16 13.48
C HIS A 47 -13.66 0.34 14.76
N GLY A 48 -12.60 -0.25 15.31
CA GLY A 48 -12.67 -1.12 16.49
C GLY A 48 -13.32 -2.49 16.23
N ARG A 49 -13.53 -2.87 14.97
CA ARG A 49 -14.09 -4.20 14.60
C ARG A 49 -13.04 -5.32 14.64
N ARG A 50 -11.76 -4.94 14.69
CA ARG A 50 -10.61 -5.84 14.76
C ARG A 50 -9.58 -5.27 15.73
N ASP A 51 -8.99 -6.14 16.54
CA ASP A 51 -7.88 -5.76 17.42
C ASP A 51 -6.61 -5.45 16.63
N ALA A 52 -5.89 -4.38 17.00
CA ALA A 52 -4.68 -3.96 16.31
C ALA A 52 -3.54 -5.00 16.46
N GLY A 53 -3.46 -5.70 17.59
CA GLY A 53 -2.48 -6.76 17.84
C GLY A 53 -2.64 -7.98 16.93
N SER A 54 -3.85 -8.20 16.39
CA SER A 54 -4.13 -9.30 15.44
C SER A 54 -3.37 -9.19 14.11
N LEU A 55 -2.89 -7.99 13.74
CA LEU A 55 -2.14 -7.79 12.48
C LEU A 55 -0.82 -8.55 12.46
N ALA A 56 -0.11 -8.65 13.59
CA ALA A 56 1.13 -9.41 13.68
C ALA A 56 0.89 -10.90 13.40
N ALA A 57 -0.14 -11.47 14.05
CA ALA A 57 -0.55 -12.85 13.85
C ALA A 57 -1.00 -13.13 12.40
N LEU A 58 -1.65 -12.16 11.75
CA LEU A 58 -2.05 -12.26 10.34
C LEU A 58 -0.83 -12.34 9.41
N LEU A 59 0.19 -11.50 9.65
CA LEU A 59 1.43 -11.52 8.86
C LEU A 59 2.22 -12.82 9.06
N GLU A 60 2.31 -13.30 10.31
CA GLU A 60 2.95 -14.59 10.64
C GLU A 60 2.20 -15.79 10.05
N GLY A 61 0.86 -15.77 10.14
CA GLY A 61 -0.01 -16.83 9.66
C GLY A 61 -0.07 -16.97 8.14
N ARG A 62 0.30 -15.92 7.39
CA ARG A 62 0.36 -15.90 5.91
C ARG A 62 -0.95 -16.33 5.23
N ASP A 63 -2.07 -16.17 5.91
CA ASP A 63 -3.39 -16.55 5.40
C ASP A 63 -4.20 -15.30 5.04
N ARG A 64 -4.44 -15.13 3.73
CA ARG A 64 -5.23 -14.02 3.20
C ARG A 64 -6.69 -14.04 3.68
N ALA A 65 -7.25 -15.21 4.00
CA ALA A 65 -8.63 -15.31 4.46
C ALA A 65 -8.85 -14.61 5.81
N LEU A 66 -7.80 -14.46 6.61
CA LEU A 66 -7.83 -13.77 7.89
C LEU A 66 -7.73 -12.25 7.77
N ALA A 67 -7.35 -11.72 6.61
CA ALA A 67 -7.28 -10.28 6.38
C ALA A 67 -8.65 -9.68 6.04
N GLY A 68 -8.80 -8.38 6.28
CA GLY A 68 -10.05 -7.66 6.07
C GLY A 68 -10.53 -7.65 4.62
N PRO A 69 -11.73 -7.10 4.37
CA PRO A 69 -12.30 -6.99 3.04
C PRO A 69 -11.38 -6.19 2.12
N THR A 70 -11.42 -6.45 0.82
CA THR A 70 -10.66 -5.64 -0.14
C THR A 70 -11.34 -4.29 -0.27
N ALA A 71 -10.66 -3.20 0.12
CA ALA A 71 -11.19 -1.84 0.00
C ALA A 71 -11.63 -1.52 -1.44
N PRO A 72 -12.58 -0.61 -1.70
CA PRO A 72 -12.98 -0.22 -3.07
C PRO A 72 -11.79 0.29 -3.92
N PRO A 73 -11.83 0.14 -5.26
CA PRO A 73 -10.70 0.52 -6.11
C PRO A 73 -10.56 2.03 -6.32
N HIS A 74 -11.66 2.78 -6.28
CA HIS A 74 -11.71 4.20 -6.65
C HIS A 74 -10.98 5.13 -5.68
N GLY A 75 -10.57 4.64 -4.51
CA GLY A 75 -9.77 5.39 -3.54
C GLY A 75 -8.26 5.13 -3.66
N LEU A 76 -7.82 4.25 -4.58
CA LEU A 76 -6.41 3.95 -4.80
C LEU A 76 -5.92 4.63 -6.07
N ILE A 77 -4.84 5.41 -5.93
CA ILE A 77 -4.11 6.02 -7.04
C ILE A 77 -2.65 5.57 -6.99
N LEU A 78 -1.99 5.57 -8.16
CA LEU A 78 -0.52 5.50 -8.22
C LEU A 78 -0.01 6.94 -8.10
N ASP A 79 0.78 7.18 -7.05
CA ASP A 79 1.30 8.51 -6.73
C ASP A 79 2.66 8.76 -7.41
N GLU A 80 3.65 7.92 -7.11
CA GLU A 80 5.03 8.08 -7.62
C GLU A 80 5.68 6.73 -7.99
N VAL A 81 6.63 6.77 -8.92
CA VAL A 81 7.49 5.63 -9.29
C VAL A 81 8.96 6.07 -9.26
N PHE A 82 9.75 5.44 -8.40
CA PHE A 82 11.17 5.75 -8.26
C PHE A 82 12.03 4.98 -9.28
N TYR A 83 12.81 5.73 -10.08
CA TYR A 83 13.81 5.18 -10.99
C TYR A 83 15.22 5.42 -10.45
N LEU A 84 16.11 4.45 -10.64
CA LEU A 84 17.52 4.64 -10.35
C LEU A 84 18.12 5.60 -11.37
N SER A 85 18.91 6.57 -10.89
CA SER A 85 19.50 7.69 -11.65
C SER A 85 20.41 7.31 -12.82
N GLY A 86 20.61 6.02 -13.10
CA GLY A 86 21.37 5.50 -14.25
C GLY A 86 20.52 5.20 -15.49
N ASN A 87 19.20 5.35 -15.40
CA ASN A 87 18.28 5.20 -16.53
C ASN A 87 17.49 6.50 -16.66
N ALA A 88 18.16 7.54 -17.18
CA ALA A 88 17.59 8.86 -17.38
C ALA A 88 16.22 8.77 -18.06
N ASP A 89 15.19 9.35 -17.43
CA ASP A 89 13.90 9.56 -18.08
C ASP A 89 14.09 10.65 -19.15
N PRO A 90 13.92 10.35 -20.44
CA PRO A 90 14.09 11.34 -21.51
C PRO A 90 13.00 12.44 -21.51
N ARG A 91 12.07 12.44 -20.53
CA ARG A 91 11.01 13.46 -20.42
C ARG A 91 11.29 14.56 -19.39
N HIS A 92 12.45 14.55 -18.74
CA HIS A 92 12.86 15.61 -17.81
C HIS A 92 13.79 16.65 -18.47
N GLU A 93 13.51 17.05 -19.71
CA GLU A 93 14.21 18.14 -20.42
C GLU A 93 13.28 19.24 -20.96
N LEU A 94 11.96 19.21 -20.69
CA LEU A 94 11.00 20.09 -21.37
C LEU A 94 10.10 20.96 -20.47
N GLU A 95 10.35 21.08 -19.17
CA GLU A 95 9.50 21.91 -18.29
C GLU A 95 10.25 23.01 -17.51
N ASP A 96 11.50 23.32 -17.89
CA ASP A 96 12.18 24.56 -17.47
C ASP A 96 12.14 25.60 -18.61
N GLU A 97 10.95 26.18 -18.87
CA GLU A 97 10.78 27.50 -19.51
C GLU A 97 9.73 28.34 -18.77
#